data_AF-A0A4R1JNJ4-F1
#
_entry.id   AF-A0A4R1JNJ4-F1
#
_cell.length_a   1.000
_cell.length_b   1.000
_cell.length_c   1.000
_cell.angle_alpha   90.00
_cell.angle_beta   90.00
_cell.angle_gamma   90.00
#
_symmetry.space_group_name_H-M   'P 1'
#
loop_
_entity.id
_entity.type
_entity.pdbx_description
1 polymer ?
#
loop_
_entity_poly.entity_id
_entity_poly.type
_entity_poly.pdbx_seq_one_letter_code
_entity_poly.pdbx_strand_id
1 'polypeptide(L)'
;MAQKNNHVSIAIQVANIKKMYPDTTVTTFHDQELTWTHTIIPSPLGAKYEIKLVYKINGSRNRLGSSKTTSAPKIYVLNPKLELAIGESKLPHCYDQKKQHLCLYYPDGSEWNKSMLLATTIIPWAYEWLYHYEIWLGTGEWTGGGVHPIKNSPKSSDK
;
A
#
# COMPACT_ATOMS: atom_id res chain seq x y z
N MET A 1 10.22 -8.70 -34.23
CA MET A 1 9.08 -9.08 -33.37
C MET A 1 9.02 -8.07 -32.22
N ALA A 2 7.94 -7.31 -32.08
CA ALA A 2 7.80 -6.33 -31.00
C ALA A 2 7.71 -7.07 -29.65
N GLN A 3 8.54 -6.67 -28.69
CA GLN A 3 8.49 -7.19 -27.33
C GLN A 3 7.10 -6.85 -26.74
N LYS A 4 6.29 -7.87 -26.40
CA LYS A 4 5.01 -7.64 -25.71
C LYS A 4 5.31 -7.00 -24.35
N ASN A 5 4.90 -5.76 -24.17
CA ASN A 5 4.98 -5.09 -22.87
C ASN A 5 3.94 -5.74 -21.94
N ASN A 6 4.40 -6.59 -21.01
CA ASN A 6 3.54 -7.28 -20.04
C ASN A 6 3.15 -6.37 -18.85
N HIS A 7 3.12 -5.06 -19.03
CA HIS A 7 2.77 -4.11 -17.99
C HIS A 7 1.89 -2.99 -18.54
N VAL A 8 1.00 -2.49 -17.67
CA VAL A 8 0.21 -1.30 -17.97
C VAL A 8 1.11 -0.08 -17.92
N SER A 9 1.11 0.73 -18.97
CA SER A 9 1.93 1.94 -19.04
C SER A 9 1.51 2.97 -17.99
N ILE A 10 2.44 3.87 -17.59
CA ILE A 10 2.12 4.96 -16.66
C ILE A 10 0.95 5.80 -17.19
N ALA A 11 0.92 6.13 -18.48
CA ALA A 11 -0.19 6.90 -19.07
C ALA A 11 -1.56 6.22 -18.87
N ILE A 12 -1.65 4.90 -19.07
CA ILE A 12 -2.89 4.15 -18.85
C ILE A 12 -3.24 4.09 -17.35
N GLN A 13 -2.25 3.93 -16.46
CA GLN A 13 -2.48 4.00 -15.02
C GLN A 13 -3.07 5.36 -14.62
N VAL A 14 -2.46 6.47 -15.08
CA VAL A 14 -2.93 7.83 -14.80
C VAL A 14 -4.36 8.04 -15.30
N ALA A 15 -4.65 7.63 -16.54
CA ALA A 15 -5.99 7.81 -17.13
C ALA A 15 -7.07 7.10 -16.31
N ASN A 16 -6.81 5.86 -15.87
CA ASN A 16 -7.76 5.10 -15.04
C ASN A 16 -7.89 5.68 -13.64
N ILE A 17 -6.79 6.12 -13.02
CA ILE A 17 -6.81 6.78 -11.72
C ILE A 17 -7.67 8.04 -11.78
N LYS A 18 -7.43 8.94 -12.74
CA LYS A 18 -8.20 10.19 -12.87
C LYS A 18 -9.68 9.94 -13.19
N LYS A 19 -9.99 8.85 -13.92
CA LYS A 19 -11.37 8.46 -14.20
C LYS A 19 -12.12 8.01 -12.94
N MET A 20 -11.47 7.24 -12.07
CA MET A 20 -12.10 6.68 -10.87
C MET A 20 -12.04 7.61 -9.64
N TYR A 21 -10.99 8.43 -9.56
CA TYR A 21 -10.73 9.34 -8.45
C TYR A 21 -10.48 10.74 -9.03
N PRO A 22 -11.55 11.47 -9.46
CA PRO A 22 -11.41 12.72 -10.19
C PRO A 22 -10.72 13.83 -9.39
N ASP A 23 -10.92 13.87 -8.07
CA ASP A 23 -10.35 14.87 -7.15
C ASP A 23 -8.97 14.45 -6.63
N THR A 24 -8.08 14.07 -7.53
CA THR A 24 -6.74 13.58 -7.19
C THR A 24 -5.63 14.42 -7.81
N THR A 25 -4.47 14.43 -7.15
CA THR A 25 -3.23 14.92 -7.74
C THR A 25 -2.38 13.75 -8.21
N VAL A 26 -1.95 13.80 -9.48
CA VAL A 26 -1.04 12.81 -10.07
C VAL A 26 0.12 13.54 -10.72
N THR A 27 1.34 13.14 -10.37
CA THR A 27 2.58 13.56 -11.04
C THR A 27 3.28 12.36 -11.63
N THR A 28 3.94 12.56 -12.77
CA THR A 28 4.73 11.52 -13.44
C THR A 28 6.15 12.01 -13.70
N PHE A 29 7.10 11.08 -13.76
CA PHE A 29 8.49 11.39 -14.11
C PHE A 29 8.99 10.45 -15.20
N HIS A 30 9.30 11.02 -16.37
CA HIS A 30 9.80 10.33 -17.57
C HIS A 30 9.04 9.04 -17.93
N ASP A 31 7.72 9.01 -17.71
CA ASP A 31 6.86 7.83 -17.89
C ASP A 31 7.35 6.54 -17.20
N GLN A 32 8.17 6.69 -16.16
CA GLN A 32 8.73 5.59 -15.39
C GLN A 32 8.26 5.58 -13.95
N GLU A 33 7.80 6.71 -13.46
CA GLU A 33 7.31 6.86 -12.09
C GLU A 33 6.00 7.64 -12.09
N LEU A 34 5.11 7.20 -11.20
CA LEU A 34 3.82 7.81 -10.90
C LEU A 34 3.76 8.05 -9.40
N THR A 35 3.47 9.29 -9.02
CA THR A 35 3.06 9.63 -7.66
C THR A 35 1.62 10.10 -7.70
N TRP A 36 0.78 9.52 -6.84
CA TRP A 36 -0.62 9.89 -6.70
C TRP A 36 -0.88 10.28 -5.24
N THR A 37 -1.58 11.39 -5.04
CA THR A 37 -2.05 11.81 -3.72
C THR A 37 -3.56 12.07 -3.75
N HIS A 38 -4.23 11.63 -2.69
CA HIS A 38 -5.69 11.76 -2.56
C HIS A 38 -6.10 11.66 -1.10
N THR A 39 -7.28 12.21 -0.78
CA THR A 39 -7.90 12.02 0.54
C THR A 39 -8.84 10.83 0.48
N ILE A 40 -8.57 9.80 1.30
CA ILE A 40 -9.45 8.65 1.48
C ILE A 40 -10.34 8.89 2.70
N ILE A 41 -11.62 8.55 2.55
CA ILE A 41 -12.58 8.39 3.65
C ILE A 41 -13.08 6.95 3.56
N PRO A 42 -12.63 6.04 4.45
CA PRO A 42 -12.80 4.59 4.25
C PRO A 42 -14.24 4.11 4.47
N SER A 43 -15.05 4.88 5.20
CA SER A 43 -16.48 4.62 5.44
C SER A 43 -17.26 5.93 5.52
N PRO A 44 -18.59 5.95 5.38
CA PRO A 44 -19.39 7.19 5.47
C PRO A 44 -19.21 7.99 6.77
N LEU A 45 -18.77 7.33 7.85
CA LEU A 45 -18.49 7.95 9.15
C LEU A 45 -16.99 7.99 9.47
N GLY A 46 -16.15 7.58 8.53
CA GLY A 46 -14.71 7.46 8.69
C GLY A 46 -13.99 8.80 8.71
N ALA A 47 -12.77 8.78 9.22
CA ALA A 47 -11.87 9.92 9.19
C ALA A 47 -11.32 10.16 7.78
N LYS A 48 -10.73 11.34 7.59
CA LYS A 48 -10.05 11.72 6.35
C LYS A 48 -8.57 11.39 6.46
N TYR A 49 -8.05 10.66 5.48
CA TYR A 49 -6.64 10.31 5.38
C TYR A 49 -6.03 10.81 4.08
N GLU A 50 -5.04 11.68 4.14
CA GLU A 50 -4.21 12.02 3.00
C GLU A 50 -3.24 10.86 2.73
N ILE A 51 -3.34 10.28 1.55
CA ILE A 51 -2.57 9.11 1.13
C ILE A 51 -1.66 9.47 -0.03
N LYS A 52 -0.48 8.84 -0.06
CA LYS A 52 0.46 8.90 -1.19
C LYS A 52 0.77 7.51 -1.72
N LEU A 53 0.52 7.30 -3.01
CA LEU A 53 0.99 6.16 -3.79
C LEU A 53 2.23 6.55 -4.58
N VAL A 54 3.29 5.75 -4.50
CA VAL A 54 4.47 5.85 -5.38
C VAL A 54 4.64 4.53 -6.14
N TYR A 55 4.64 4.61 -7.47
CA TYR A 55 4.81 3.45 -8.36
C TYR A 55 5.92 3.71 -9.37
N LYS A 56 6.88 2.79 -9.47
CA LYS A 56 7.98 2.83 -10.44
C LYS A 56 7.90 1.60 -11.35
N ILE A 57 7.76 1.83 -12.65
CA ILE A 57 7.60 0.77 -13.66
C ILE A 57 8.86 -0.08 -13.79
N ASN A 58 10.03 0.53 -13.61
CA ASN A 58 11.33 -0.10 -13.59
C ASN A 58 11.89 -0.01 -12.16
N GLY A 59 12.25 -1.16 -11.57
CA GLY A 59 13.02 -1.17 -10.34
C GLY A 59 14.42 -0.63 -10.59
N SER A 60 15.07 -0.09 -9.56
CA SER A 60 16.52 0.15 -9.58
C SER A 60 17.25 -1.20 -9.68
N ARG A 61 18.03 -1.39 -10.74
CA ARG A 61 19.11 -2.38 -10.78
C ARG A 61 20.25 -1.81 -9.96
N ASN A 62 20.58 -2.41 -8.82
CA ASN A 62 21.85 -2.10 -8.17
C ASN A 62 23.00 -2.66 -9.03
N ARG A 63 24.09 -1.88 -9.21
CA ARG A 63 25.29 -2.26 -9.98
C ARG A 63 25.97 -3.54 -9.48
N LEU A 64 25.57 -4.04 -8.31
CA LEU A 64 26.17 -5.15 -7.59
C LEU A 64 25.27 -6.39 -7.54
N GLY A 65 24.37 -6.59 -8.51
CA GLY A 65 23.65 -7.85 -8.73
C GLY A 65 22.67 -8.34 -7.65
N SER A 66 22.60 -7.71 -6.48
CA SER A 66 22.08 -8.37 -5.27
C SER A 66 20.84 -7.73 -4.64
N SER A 67 20.08 -6.88 -5.32
CA SER A 67 18.75 -6.46 -4.82
C SER A 67 17.87 -5.97 -5.97
N LYS A 68 17.01 -6.86 -6.46
CA LYS A 68 15.86 -6.50 -7.29
C LYS A 68 14.95 -5.63 -6.43
N THR A 69 15.11 -4.30 -6.49
CA THR A 69 14.08 -3.42 -5.93
C THR A 69 12.79 -3.74 -6.66
N THR A 70 11.81 -4.24 -5.92
CA THR A 70 10.52 -4.63 -6.47
C THR A 70 9.87 -3.37 -7.02
N SER A 71 9.49 -3.43 -8.30
CA SER A 71 8.69 -2.40 -8.99
C SER A 71 7.24 -2.38 -8.47
N ALA A 72 7.07 -2.61 -7.17
CA ALA A 72 5.78 -2.78 -6.54
C ALA A 72 5.32 -1.42 -5.99
N PRO A 73 4.04 -1.07 -6.15
CA PRO A 73 3.49 0.21 -5.71
C PRO A 73 3.50 0.31 -4.19
N LYS A 74 3.89 1.47 -3.68
CA LYS A 74 4.00 1.75 -2.24
C LYS A 74 2.97 2.77 -1.82
N ILE A 75 2.30 2.53 -0.71
CA ILE A 75 1.25 3.39 -0.16
C ILE A 75 1.64 3.91 1.21
N TYR A 76 1.49 5.21 1.43
CA TYR A 76 1.83 5.89 2.67
C TYR A 76 0.65 6.71 3.17
N VAL A 77 0.40 6.69 4.48
CA VAL A 77 -0.46 7.69 5.13
C VAL A 77 0.39 8.92 5.45
N LEU A 78 0.00 10.08 4.93
CA LEU A 78 0.67 11.35 5.16
C LEU A 78 0.05 12.11 6.33
N ASN A 79 -1.27 12.12 6.43
CA ASN A 79 -2.02 12.84 7.45
C ASN A 79 -3.40 12.19 7.68
N PRO A 80 -3.92 12.11 8.91
CA PRO A 80 -3.19 12.27 10.16
C PRO A 80 -2.12 11.19 10.33
N LYS A 81 -1.19 11.42 11.26
CA LYS A 81 -0.36 10.34 11.79
C LYS A 81 -1.31 9.32 12.44
N LEU A 82 -1.16 8.04 12.10
CA LEU A 82 -2.06 7.01 12.60
C LEU A 82 -1.75 6.73 14.07
N GLU A 83 -2.80 6.69 14.86
CA GLU A 83 -2.77 6.34 16.27
C GLU A 83 -2.72 4.82 16.45
N LEU A 84 -2.32 4.40 17.64
CA LEU A 84 -2.30 2.99 18.04
C LEU A 84 -3.52 2.70 18.91
N ALA A 85 -4.12 1.52 18.70
CA ALA A 85 -5.15 1.01 19.59
C ALA A 85 -4.61 0.87 21.04
N ILE A 86 -5.51 0.92 22.01
CA ILE A 86 -5.16 0.81 23.44
C ILE A 86 -4.39 -0.49 23.68
N GLY A 87 -3.21 -0.38 24.29
CA GLY A 87 -2.35 -1.52 24.62
C GLY A 87 -1.48 -2.02 23.47
N GLU A 88 -1.56 -1.43 22.28
CA GLU A 88 -0.72 -1.79 21.14
C GLU A 88 0.50 -0.88 20.99
N SER A 89 1.61 -1.47 20.52
CA SER A 89 2.91 -0.78 20.38
C SER A 89 3.31 -0.53 18.93
N LYS A 90 2.53 -1.04 17.96
CA LYS A 90 2.78 -0.92 16.52
C LYS A 90 1.47 -0.99 15.74
N LEU A 91 1.45 -0.36 14.57
CA LEU A 91 0.37 -0.55 13.61
C LEU A 91 0.43 -1.99 13.06
N PRO A 92 -0.70 -2.68 12.96
CA PRO A 92 -0.80 -3.93 12.20
C PRO A 92 -0.48 -3.67 10.73
N HIS A 93 -0.01 -4.70 10.01
CA HIS A 93 0.16 -4.67 8.55
C HIS A 93 0.75 -3.38 7.98
N CYS A 94 1.91 -2.99 8.52
CA CYS A 94 2.65 -1.82 8.10
C CYS A 94 4.13 -2.17 7.96
N TYR A 95 4.67 -2.05 6.74
CA TYR A 95 6.06 -2.37 6.40
C TYR A 95 7.08 -1.43 7.05
N ASP A 96 6.71 -0.17 7.27
CA ASP A 96 7.54 0.84 7.91
C ASP A 96 6.67 1.71 8.81
N GLN A 97 6.80 1.50 10.13
CA GLN A 97 6.00 2.18 11.15
C GLN A 97 6.21 3.70 11.15
N LYS A 98 7.44 4.16 10.85
CA LYS A 98 7.78 5.58 10.89
C LYS A 98 7.25 6.32 9.67
N LYS A 99 7.36 5.71 8.49
CA LYS A 99 6.83 6.28 7.23
C LYS A 99 5.36 5.96 7.01
N GLN A 100 4.80 5.08 7.82
CA GLN A 100 3.44 4.56 7.69
C GLN A 100 3.21 3.94 6.30
N HIS A 101 4.15 3.08 5.88
CA HIS A 101 4.10 2.34 4.63
C HIS A 101 3.18 1.13 4.79
N LEU A 102 2.00 1.17 4.20
CA LEU A 102 0.98 0.14 4.38
C LEU A 102 1.38 -1.17 3.72
N CYS A 103 1.11 -2.29 4.40
CA CYS A 103 1.21 -3.63 3.84
C CYS A 103 -0.15 -4.01 3.24
N LEU A 104 -0.27 -3.93 1.92
CA LEU A 104 -1.53 -4.16 1.21
C LEU A 104 -1.60 -5.49 0.46
N TYR A 105 -0.47 -6.17 0.27
CA TYR A 105 -0.37 -7.43 -0.48
C TYR A 105 0.93 -8.16 -0.13
N TYR A 106 1.06 -9.43 -0.52
CA TYR A 106 2.30 -10.18 -0.34
C TYR A 106 3.40 -9.66 -1.28
N PRO A 107 4.60 -9.37 -0.74
CA PRO A 107 5.70 -8.84 -1.55
C PRO A 107 6.30 -9.86 -2.52
N ASP A 108 5.87 -11.13 -2.48
CA ASP A 108 6.27 -12.19 -3.40
C ASP A 108 5.71 -12.02 -4.82
N GLY A 109 4.76 -11.10 -5.01
CA GLY A 109 4.17 -10.76 -6.30
C GLY A 109 3.06 -11.72 -6.76
N SER A 110 2.53 -12.55 -5.86
CA SER A 110 1.43 -13.46 -6.15
C SER A 110 0.08 -12.73 -6.33
N GLU A 111 -0.18 -11.69 -5.54
CA GLU A 111 -1.46 -10.97 -5.53
C GLU A 111 -1.50 -9.79 -6.50
N TRP A 112 -0.36 -9.15 -6.74
CA TRP A 112 -0.28 -8.01 -7.64
C TRP A 112 0.91 -8.09 -8.57
N ASN A 113 0.66 -7.79 -9.85
CA ASN A 113 1.70 -7.66 -10.86
C ASN A 113 1.44 -6.46 -11.79
N LYS A 114 2.44 -6.12 -12.61
CA LYS A 114 2.44 -4.90 -13.44
C LYS A 114 1.36 -4.86 -14.53
N SER A 115 0.71 -5.97 -14.85
CA SER A 115 -0.41 -5.98 -15.79
C SER A 115 -1.73 -5.53 -15.16
N MET A 116 -1.75 -5.26 -13.86
CA MET A 116 -2.94 -4.84 -13.11
C MET A 116 -3.01 -3.31 -12.95
N LEU A 117 -4.22 -2.77 -12.95
CA LEU A 117 -4.47 -1.35 -12.75
C LEU A 117 -4.38 -0.98 -11.27
N LEU A 118 -3.60 0.04 -10.93
CA LEU A 118 -3.52 0.58 -9.57
C LEU A 118 -4.89 1.05 -9.07
N ALA A 119 -5.68 1.64 -9.97
CA ALA A 119 -7.00 2.20 -9.69
C ALA A 119 -8.05 1.17 -9.23
N THR A 120 -7.91 -0.09 -9.65
CA THR A 120 -8.84 -1.17 -9.34
C THR A 120 -8.27 -2.21 -8.37
N THR A 121 -7.02 -2.04 -7.91
CA THR A 121 -6.37 -2.98 -6.99
C THR A 121 -5.77 -2.25 -5.78
N ILE A 122 -4.65 -1.56 -5.97
CA ILE A 122 -3.86 -0.97 -4.88
C ILE A 122 -4.61 0.14 -4.16
N ILE A 123 -5.29 1.00 -4.92
CA ILE A 123 -6.06 2.09 -4.32
C ILE A 123 -7.23 1.51 -3.52
N PRO A 124 -8.11 0.63 -4.06
CA PRO A 124 -9.14 -0.04 -3.27
C PRO A 124 -8.61 -0.79 -2.04
N TRP A 125 -7.48 -1.49 -2.12
CA TRP A 125 -6.88 -2.14 -0.95
C TRP A 125 -6.42 -1.14 0.11
N ALA A 126 -6.03 0.07 -0.27
CA ALA A 126 -5.74 1.13 0.70
C ALA A 126 -7.02 1.62 1.42
N TYR A 127 -8.17 1.70 0.73
CA TYR A 127 -9.47 1.96 1.37
C TYR A 127 -9.81 0.86 2.37
N GLU A 128 -9.68 -0.41 1.96
CA GLU A 128 -9.96 -1.58 2.80
C GLU A 128 -9.05 -1.62 4.05
N TRP A 129 -7.75 -1.38 3.87
CA TRP A 129 -6.81 -1.32 4.98
C TRP A 129 -7.19 -0.23 5.99
N LEU A 130 -7.56 0.96 5.53
CA LEU A 130 -7.99 2.06 6.41
C LEU A 130 -9.32 1.77 7.11
N TYR A 131 -10.23 1.08 6.44
CA TYR A 131 -11.47 0.61 7.04
C TYR A 131 -11.21 -0.35 8.21
N HIS A 132 -10.35 -1.36 8.01
CA HIS A 132 -9.96 -2.28 9.08
C HIS A 132 -9.13 -1.61 10.17
N TYR A 133 -8.33 -0.60 9.82
CA TYR A 133 -7.61 0.23 10.78
C TYR A 133 -8.56 0.98 11.71
N GLU A 134 -9.64 1.58 11.21
CA GLU A 134 -10.62 2.28 12.05
C GLU A 134 -11.29 1.32 13.06
N ILE A 135 -11.63 0.11 12.62
CA ILE A 135 -12.17 -0.93 13.51
C ILE A 135 -11.13 -1.34 14.55
N TRP A 136 -9.89 -1.59 14.12
CA TRP A 136 -8.79 -1.98 15.01
C TRP A 136 -8.48 -0.90 16.03
N LEU A 137 -8.50 0.38 15.64
CA LEU A 137 -8.26 1.50 16.55
C LEU A 137 -9.28 1.52 17.70
N GLY A 138 -10.55 1.23 17.40
CA GLY A 138 -11.62 1.19 18.39
C GLY A 138 -11.71 -0.10 19.22
N THR A 139 -11.33 -1.24 18.65
CA THR A 139 -11.56 -2.57 19.26
C THR A 139 -10.30 -3.27 19.74
N GLY A 140 -9.13 -2.89 19.22
CA GLY A 140 -7.87 -3.63 19.36
C GLY A 140 -7.78 -4.89 18.48
N GLU A 141 -8.86 -5.28 17.80
CA GLU A 141 -8.92 -6.47 16.95
C GLU A 141 -8.79 -6.11 15.47
N TRP A 142 -7.82 -6.73 14.79
CA TRP A 142 -7.66 -6.53 13.36
C TRP A 142 -8.58 -7.48 12.58
N THR A 143 -9.45 -6.90 11.75
CA THR A 143 -10.47 -7.65 10.99
C THR A 143 -10.15 -7.79 9.50
N GLY A 144 -9.01 -7.26 9.04
CA GLY A 144 -8.58 -7.37 7.65
C GLY A 144 -7.88 -8.68 7.36
N GLY A 145 -7.72 -9.00 6.07
CA GLY A 145 -6.98 -10.17 5.61
C GLY A 145 -5.46 -10.08 5.82
N GLY A 146 -4.75 -11.09 5.30
CA GLY A 146 -3.29 -11.17 5.31
C GLY A 146 -2.72 -11.95 6.50
N VAL A 147 -1.47 -12.40 6.36
CA VAL A 147 -0.75 -13.13 7.43
C VAL A 147 -0.22 -12.13 8.44
N HIS A 148 -0.80 -12.14 9.64
CA HIS A 148 -0.23 -11.42 10.77
C HIS A 148 1.11 -12.06 11.17
N PRO A 149 2.19 -11.28 11.35
CA PRO A 149 3.37 -11.81 12.02
C PRO A 149 2.97 -12.19 13.44
N ILE A 150 3.02 -13.49 13.73
CA ILE A 150 2.67 -14.08 15.03
C ILE A 150 3.46 -13.33 16.11
N LYS A 151 2.77 -12.73 17.09
CA LYS A 151 3.42 -12.24 18.33
C LYS A 151 4.06 -13.48 18.96
N ASN A 152 5.38 -13.53 19.04
CA ASN A 152 6.05 -14.60 19.78
C ASN A 152 5.51 -14.57 21.22
N SER A 153 4.64 -15.52 21.56
CA SER A 153 4.29 -15.80 22.95
C SER A 153 5.56 -16.19 23.69
N PRO A 154 5.75 -15.79 24.97
CA PRO A 154 6.86 -16.30 25.77
C PRO A 154 6.80 -17.83 25.75
N LYS A 155 7.92 -18.48 25.43
CA LYS A 155 8.03 -19.94 25.62
C LYS A 155 7.67 -20.24 27.07
N SER A 156 6.67 -21.08 27.31
CA SER A 156 6.47 -21.65 28.63
C SER A 156 7.76 -22.37 29.00
N SER A 157 8.39 -21.94 30.08
CA SER A 157 9.41 -22.72 30.75
C SER A 157 8.71 -23.94 31.35
N ASP A 158 8.77 -25.07 30.65
CA ASP A 158 8.44 -26.35 31.27
C ASP A 158 9.50 -26.67 32.35
N LYS A 159 8.96 -27.14 33.48
CA LYS A 159 9.65 -27.43 34.74
C LYS A 159 10.75 -28.48 34.62
#